data_AF-A0A7C3LJE9-F1
#
_entry.id   AF-A0A7C3LJE9-F1
#
_cell.length_a   1.000
_cell.length_b   1.000
_cell.length_c   1.000
_cell.angle_alpha   90.00
_cell.angle_beta   90.00
_cell.angle_gamma   90.00
#
_symmetry.space_group_name_H-M   'P 1'
#
loop_
_entity.id
_entity.type
_entity.pdbx_description
1 polymer ?
#
loop_
_entity_poly.entity_id
_entity_poly.type
_entity_poly.pdbx_seq_one_letter_code
_entity_poly.pdbx_strand_id
1 'polypeptide(L)' 'GPATAAGLERPHGCGIDPQGNLYIADGINHRVRMIREALL' A
#
# COMPACT_ATOMS: atom_id res chain seq x y z
N GLY A 1 -4.84 2.56 9.18
CA GLY A 1 -4.97 1.36 10.04
C GLY A 1 -3.90 0.34 9.69
N PRO A 2 -3.82 -0.80 10.39
CA PRO A 2 -2.84 -1.85 10.09
C PRO A 2 -2.97 -2.34 8.64
N ALA A 3 -1.85 -2.52 7.95
CA ALA A 3 -1.85 -2.96 6.57
C ALA A 3 -2.51 -4.34 6.39
N THR A 4 -2.30 -5.25 7.35
CA THR A 4 -2.85 -6.62 7.36
C THR A 4 -4.37 -6.67 7.54
N ALA A 5 -4.98 -5.63 8.09
CA ALA A 5 -6.43 -5.54 8.24
C ALA A 5 -7.12 -4.93 7.01
N ALA A 6 -6.36 -4.42 6.05
CA ALA A 6 -6.90 -3.63 4.96
C ALA A 6 -7.05 -4.48 3.69
N GLY A 7 -8.27 -4.61 3.14
CA GLY A 7 -8.51 -5.37 1.89
C GLY A 7 -8.00 -4.63 0.65
N LEU A 8 -7.35 -5.34 -0.29
CA LEU A 8 -7.01 -4.89 -1.64
C LEU A 8 -8.06 -5.40 -2.63
N GLU A 9 -8.23 -4.72 -3.75
CA GLU A 9 -9.12 -5.14 -4.83
C GLU A 9 -8.53 -4.84 -6.21
N ARG A 10 -8.11 -5.91 -6.88
CA ARG A 10 -7.42 -5.90 -8.18
C ARG A 10 -6.24 -4.91 -8.22
N PRO A 11 -5.16 -5.13 -7.44
CA PRO A 11 -3.97 -4.30 -7.53
C PRO A 11 -3.30 -4.43 -8.90
N HIS A 12 -2.92 -3.32 -9.51
CA HIS A 12 -2.32 -3.30 -10.86
C HIS A 12 -0.79 -3.20 -10.84
N GLY A 13 -0.19 -2.84 -9.70
CA GLY A 13 1.26 -2.73 -9.56
C GLY A 13 1.67 -2.22 -8.19
N CYS A 14 2.98 -2.32 -7.91
CA CYS A 14 3.59 -1.81 -6.71
C CYS A 14 5.00 -1.26 -6.95
N GLY A 15 5.47 -0.39 -6.06
CA GLY A 15 6.82 0.19 -6.08
C GLY A 15 7.28 0.57 -4.68
N ILE A 16 8.59 0.66 -4.49
CA ILE A 16 9.22 1.01 -3.21
C ILE A 16 10.00 2.32 -3.39
N ASP A 17 9.87 3.25 -2.45
CA ASP A 17 10.67 4.48 -2.44
C ASP A 17 12.02 4.30 -1.70
N PRO A 18 12.96 5.25 -1.77
CA PRO A 18 14.25 5.14 -1.09
C PRO A 18 14.19 5.06 0.44
N GLN A 19 13.04 5.38 1.05
CA GLN A 19 12.80 5.24 2.49
C GLN A 19 12.23 3.87 2.85
N GLY A 20 11.99 3.01 1.86
CA GLY A 20 11.45 1.66 2.06
C GLY A 20 9.92 1.61 2.14
N ASN A 21 9.20 2.70 1.84
CA ASN A 21 7.74 2.65 1.82
C ASN A 21 7.25 1.93 0.57
N LEU A 22 6.31 1.00 0.74
CA LEU A 22 5.67 0.26 -0.35
C LEU A 22 4.38 0.96 -0.77
N TYR A 23 4.27 1.28 -2.06
CA TYR A 23 3.07 1.83 -2.67
C TYR A 23 2.40 0.77 -3.53
N ILE A 24 1.08 0.65 -3.41
CA ILE A 24 0.25 -0.29 -4.18
C ILE A 24 -0.84 0.50 -4.91
N ALA A 25 -0.94 0.33 -6.23
CA ALA A 25 -2.04 0.83 -7.03
C ALA A 25 -3.25 -0.12 -6.89
N ASP A 26 -4.14 0.18 -5.96
CA ASP A 26 -5.31 -0.64 -5.57
C ASP A 26 -6.49 -0.35 -6.52
N GLY A 27 -6.50 -1.06 -7.65
CA GLY A 27 -7.14 -0.62 -8.90
C GLY A 27 -8.66 -0.46 -8.87
N ILE A 28 -9.41 -1.42 -8.30
CA ILE A 28 -10.87 -1.28 -8.19
C ILE A 28 -11.26 -0.34 -7.06
N ASN A 29 -10.46 -0.27 -5.99
CA ASN A 29 -10.68 0.70 -4.92
C ASN A 29 -10.34 2.14 -5.31
N HIS A 30 -9.86 2.39 -6.53
CA HIS A 30 -9.51 3.71 -7.05
C HIS A 30 -8.58 4.52 -6.13
N ARG A 31 -7.59 3.87 -5.53
CA ARG A 31 -6.67 4.51 -4.58
C ARG A 31 -5.24 3.99 -4.70
N VAL A 32 -4.30 4.78 -4.18
CA VAL A 32 -2.94 4.32 -3.90
C VAL A 32 -2.83 4.08 -2.40
N ARG A 33 -2.35 2.89 -2.01
CA ARG A 33 -2.10 2.56 -0.60
C ARG A 33 -0.61 2.57 -0.32
N MET A 34 -0.21 3.27 0.74
CA MET A 34 1.16 3.28 1.26
C MET A 34 1.24 2.37 2.48
N ILE A 35 2.21 1.48 2.48
CA ILE A 35 2.63 0.68 3.62
C ILE A 35 4.00 1.21 4.04
N ARG A 36 4.11 1.53 5.32
CA ARG A 36 5.32 2.04 5.96
C ARG A 36 5.48 1.37 7.30
N GLU A 37 6.70 1.39 7.82
CA GLU A 37 6.96 0.99 9.21
C GLU A 37 6.11 1.81 10.17
N ALA A 38 5.60 1.15 11.20
CA ALA A 38 5.00 1.86 12.31
C ALA A 38 6.12 2.54 13.11
N LEU A 39 6.06 3.86 13.26
CA LEU A 39 6.83 4.50 14.32
C LEU A 39 6.24 4.01 15.64
N LEU A 40 7.12 3.52 16.52
CA LEU A 40 6.78 3.07 17.87
C LEU A 40 6.01 4.14 18.65
#